data_AF-A0A6J4FAK1-F1
#
_entry.id   AF-A0A6J4FAK1-F1
#
_cell.length_a   1.000
_cell.length_b   1.000
_cell.length_c   1.000
_cell.angle_alpha   90.00
_cell.angle_beta   90.00
_cell.angle_gamma   90.00
#
_symmetry.space_group_name_H-M   'P 1'
#
loop_
_entity.id
_entity.type
_entity.pdbx_description
1 polymer ?
#
loop_
_entity_poly.entity_id
_entity_poly.type
_entity_poly.pdbx_seq_one_letter_code
_entity_poly.pdbx_strand_id
1 'polypeptide(L)'
;MAIEHVKLSYQAREQLIRLKRHTGIEHWNVLCRWALCVSLAEATVPPPVKIAADSNVEMSWRVFGGRYAELLTALIRQRCLRDGLDTDDETVSTQFRLHLHRGIGYLATDRNIRSIASFAAIAGVQQATGAA
;
A
#
# COMPACT_ATOMS: atom_id res chain seq x y z
N MET A 1 -10.16 17.16 1.03
CA MET A 1 -8.82 16.56 0.87
C MET A 1 -9.04 15.05 0.94
N ALA A 2 -8.66 14.28 -0.08
CA ALA A 2 -9.11 12.89 -0.19
C ALA A 2 -8.75 12.01 1.02
N ILE A 3 -7.56 12.19 1.60
CA ILE A 3 -7.06 11.35 2.70
C ILE A 3 -6.40 12.26 3.72
N GLU A 4 -6.92 12.24 4.95
CA GLU A 4 -6.36 13.04 6.05
C GLU A 4 -5.67 12.16 7.10
N HIS A 5 -6.27 11.00 7.39
CA HIS A 5 -5.82 10.08 8.42
C HIS A 5 -5.80 8.64 7.91
N VAL A 6 -4.74 7.92 8.24
CA VAL A 6 -4.55 6.50 7.91
C VAL A 6 -4.66 5.71 9.19
N LYS A 7 -5.67 4.84 9.28
CA LYS A 7 -5.84 3.90 10.39
C LYS A 7 -5.97 2.47 9.88
N LEU A 8 -5.13 1.59 10.39
CA LEU A 8 -5.06 0.20 9.95
C LEU A 8 -6.00 -0.71 10.75
N SER A 9 -6.36 -1.84 10.15
CA SER A 9 -6.93 -2.99 10.85
C SER A 9 -5.90 -3.69 11.76
N TYR A 10 -6.37 -4.38 12.80
CA TYR A 10 -5.52 -5.21 13.65
C TYR A 10 -4.72 -6.27 12.85
N GLN A 11 -5.37 -6.93 11.87
CA GLN A 11 -4.70 -7.92 11.01
C GLN A 11 -3.51 -7.34 10.26
N ALA A 12 -3.70 -6.19 9.60
CA ALA A 12 -2.63 -5.49 8.89
C ALA A 12 -1.48 -5.09 9.83
N ARG A 13 -1.78 -4.66 11.07
CA ARG A 13 -0.75 -4.40 12.08
C ARG A 13 0.08 -5.66 12.38
N GLU A 14 -0.56 -6.81 12.59
CA GLU A 14 0.15 -8.08 12.83
C GLU A 14 1.00 -8.54 11.63
N GLN A 15 0.55 -8.26 10.42
CA GLN A 15 1.33 -8.49 9.20
C GLN A 15 2.54 -7.57 9.12
N LEU A 16 2.37 -6.28 9.40
CA LEU A 16 3.46 -5.32 9.39
C LEU A 16 4.50 -5.63 10.49
N ILE A 17 4.10 -6.08 11.69
CA ILE A 17 5.04 -6.48 12.76
C ILE A 17 6.00 -7.57 12.24
N ARG A 18 5.47 -8.56 11.52
CA ARG A 18 6.28 -9.63 10.91
C ARG A 18 7.22 -9.07 9.83
N LEU A 19 6.71 -8.17 8.98
CA LEU A 19 7.53 -7.52 7.95
C LEU A 19 8.68 -6.69 8.55
N LYS A 20 8.43 -5.94 9.63
CA LYS A 20 9.49 -5.20 10.35
C LYS A 20 10.60 -6.15 10.81
N ARG A 21 10.23 -7.30 11.38
CA ARG A 21 11.18 -8.32 11.86
C ARG A 21 12.03 -8.89 10.73
N HIS A 22 11.45 -9.14 9.56
CA HIS A 22 12.18 -9.73 8.42
C HIS A 22 13.01 -8.71 7.65
N THR A 23 12.53 -7.47 7.53
CA THR A 23 13.16 -6.45 6.67
C THR A 23 14.10 -5.52 7.43
N GLY A 24 13.97 -5.42 8.76
CA GLY A 24 14.68 -4.43 9.58
C GLY A 24 14.13 -3.00 9.48
N ILE A 25 13.05 -2.79 8.72
CA ILE A 25 12.47 -1.45 8.54
C ILE A 25 11.65 -1.08 9.76
N GLU A 26 12.05 -0.03 10.46
CA GLU A 26 11.42 0.33 11.73
C GLU A 26 10.14 1.16 11.57
N HIS A 27 10.02 1.94 10.51
CA HIS A 27 8.90 2.88 10.38
C HIS A 27 7.72 2.28 9.60
N TRP A 28 6.53 2.31 10.21
CA TRP A 28 5.28 1.82 9.60
C TRP A 28 4.98 2.49 8.26
N ASN A 29 5.17 3.80 8.16
CA ASN A 29 4.91 4.56 6.93
C ASN A 29 5.77 4.13 5.74
N VAL A 30 6.99 3.60 5.97
CA VAL A 30 7.84 3.07 4.89
C VAL A 30 7.24 1.77 4.35
N LEU A 31 6.95 0.81 5.23
CA LEU A 31 6.32 -0.46 4.85
C LEU A 31 4.95 -0.27 4.19
N CYS A 32 4.14 0.64 4.73
CA CYS A 32 2.83 0.93 4.16
C CYS A 32 2.92 1.60 2.77
N ARG A 33 3.88 2.49 2.54
CA ARG A 33 4.11 3.05 1.19
C ARG A 33 4.53 1.99 0.20
N TRP A 34 5.40 1.06 0.62
CA TRP A 34 5.79 -0.05 -0.24
C TRP A 34 4.63 -0.98 -0.56
N ALA A 35 3.82 -1.33 0.45
CA ALA A 35 2.59 -2.09 0.26
C ALA A 35 1.65 -1.42 -0.74
N LEU A 36 1.44 -0.10 -0.60
CA LEU A 36 0.62 0.68 -1.53
C LEU A 36 1.16 0.57 -2.96
N CYS A 37 2.46 0.79 -3.17
CA CYS A 37 3.08 0.70 -4.50
C CYS A 37 2.96 -0.70 -5.12
N VAL A 38 3.23 -1.76 -4.34
CA VAL A 38 3.07 -3.14 -4.81
C VAL A 38 1.64 -3.40 -5.25
N SER A 39 0.66 -2.96 -4.46
CA SER A 39 -0.75 -3.10 -4.82
C SER A 39 -1.15 -2.26 -6.04
N LEU A 40 -0.58 -1.07 -6.22
CA LEU A 40 -0.88 -0.22 -7.39
C LEU A 40 -0.30 -0.78 -8.70
N ALA A 41 0.81 -1.52 -8.62
CA ALA A 41 1.45 -2.18 -9.76
C ALA A 41 0.63 -3.35 -10.31
N GLU A 42 -0.19 -4.00 -9.49
CA GLU A 42 -1.06 -5.08 -9.94
C GLU A 42 -2.07 -4.62 -10.99
N ALA A 43 -2.30 -5.45 -12.01
CA ALA A 43 -3.31 -5.18 -13.03
C ALA A 43 -4.73 -5.24 -12.46
N THR A 44 -4.99 -6.18 -11.54
CA THR A 44 -6.31 -6.44 -10.99
C THR A 44 -6.75 -5.36 -10.00
N VAL A 45 -8.05 -5.06 -9.99
CA VAL A 45 -8.69 -4.18 -9.02
C VAL A 45 -8.77 -4.89 -7.66
N PRO A 46 -8.48 -4.22 -6.54
CA PRO A 46 -8.73 -4.80 -5.21
C PRO A 46 -10.21 -5.19 -5.03
N PRO A 47 -10.50 -6.33 -4.38
CA PRO A 47 -11.88 -6.70 -4.10
C PRO A 47 -12.52 -5.69 -3.11
N PRO A 48 -13.81 -5.37 -3.23
CA PRO A 48 -14.50 -4.40 -2.38
C PRO A 48 -14.82 -5.00 -1.00
N VAL A 49 -13.80 -5.19 -0.18
CA VAL A 49 -13.91 -5.76 1.17
C VAL A 49 -13.98 -4.67 2.23
N LYS A 50 -14.82 -4.89 3.25
CA LYS A 50 -14.87 -3.98 4.40
C LYS A 50 -13.61 -4.14 5.24
N ILE A 51 -12.85 -3.06 5.41
CA ILE A 51 -11.62 -3.03 6.21
C ILE A 51 -11.91 -2.38 7.55
N ALA A 52 -11.77 -3.14 8.63
CA ALA A 52 -11.88 -2.61 10.00
C ALA A 52 -10.77 -1.59 10.29
N ALA A 53 -11.09 -0.54 11.06
CA ALA A 53 -10.15 0.48 11.51
C ALA A 53 -9.91 0.37 13.03
N ASP A 54 -9.57 -0.83 13.47
CA ASP A 54 -9.59 -1.29 14.87
C ASP A 54 -8.20 -1.46 15.50
N SER A 55 -7.12 -1.12 14.79
CA SER A 55 -5.77 -1.11 15.40
C SER A 55 -5.43 0.22 16.05
N ASN A 56 -4.37 0.19 16.87
CA ASN A 56 -3.71 1.38 17.42
C ASN A 56 -2.64 1.97 16.47
N VAL A 57 -2.47 1.42 15.27
CA VAL A 57 -1.53 1.97 14.28
C VAL A 57 -2.28 2.94 13.40
N GLU A 58 -1.99 4.21 13.63
CA GLU A 58 -2.55 5.31 12.86
C GLU A 58 -1.53 6.43 12.63
N MET A 59 -1.70 7.20 11.57
CA MET A 59 -0.84 8.32 11.21
C MET A 59 -1.57 9.28 10.28
N SER A 60 -1.23 10.57 10.33
CA SER A 60 -1.74 11.52 9.35
C SER A 60 -1.22 11.21 7.94
N TRP A 61 -1.96 11.61 6.92
CA TRP A 61 -1.53 11.45 5.52
C TRP A 61 -0.19 12.14 5.25
N ARG A 62 0.06 13.28 5.91
CA ARG A 62 1.34 13.98 5.85
C ARG A 62 2.51 13.14 6.37
N VAL A 63 2.33 12.40 7.46
CA VAL A 63 3.35 11.48 7.99
C VAL A 63 3.49 10.23 7.12
N PHE A 64 2.38 9.74 6.59
CA PHE A 64 2.37 8.61 5.66
C PHE A 64 3.17 8.91 4.40
N GLY A 65 2.75 9.95 3.66
CA GLY A 65 3.31 10.30 2.36
C GLY A 65 4.61 11.08 2.46
N GLY A 66 4.78 11.92 3.48
CA GLY A 66 5.90 12.86 3.57
C GLY A 66 5.97 13.73 2.32
N ARG A 67 7.17 13.84 1.73
CA ARG A 67 7.38 14.55 0.45
C ARG A 67 6.63 13.95 -0.75
N TYR A 68 6.12 12.73 -0.63
CA TYR A 68 5.42 12.03 -1.71
C TYR A 68 3.89 12.06 -1.56
N ALA A 69 3.35 12.76 -0.56
CA ALA A 69 1.91 12.74 -0.28
C ALA A 69 1.07 13.09 -1.52
N GLU A 70 1.40 14.18 -2.23
CA GLU A 70 0.68 14.60 -3.44
C GLU A 70 0.84 13.58 -4.59
N LEU A 71 2.05 13.05 -4.79
CA LEU A 71 2.30 12.02 -5.80
C LEU A 71 1.47 10.76 -5.53
N LEU A 72 1.43 10.30 -4.28
CA LEU A 72 0.66 9.12 -3.90
C LEU A 72 -0.83 9.34 -4.12
N THR A 73 -1.36 10.51 -3.74
CA THR A 73 -2.77 10.88 -4.03
C THR A 73 -3.05 10.86 -5.53
N ALA A 74 -2.15 11.42 -6.36
CA ALA A 74 -2.30 11.44 -7.80
C ALA A 74 -2.28 10.02 -8.41
N LEU A 75 -1.40 9.14 -7.92
CA LEU A 75 -1.35 7.75 -8.34
C LEU A 75 -2.63 6.98 -7.99
N ILE A 76 -3.20 7.22 -6.81
CA ILE A 76 -4.46 6.59 -6.41
C ILE A 76 -5.61 7.11 -7.29
N ARG A 77 -5.68 8.41 -7.55
CA ARG A 77 -6.69 8.98 -8.48
C ARG A 77 -6.56 8.41 -9.88
N GLN A 78 -5.34 8.35 -10.40
CA GLN A 78 -5.11 7.76 -11.72
C GLN A 78 -5.48 6.29 -11.75
N ARG A 79 -5.27 5.59 -10.64
CA ARG A 79 -5.71 4.20 -10.50
C ARG A 79 -7.24 4.07 -10.52
N CYS A 80 -7.97 4.95 -9.84
CA CYS A 80 -9.44 4.99 -9.93
C CYS A 80 -9.90 5.16 -11.39
N LEU A 81 -9.34 6.13 -12.12
CA LEU A 81 -9.68 6.37 -13.52
C LEU A 81 -9.44 5.13 -14.40
N ARG A 82 -8.28 4.48 -14.22
CA ARG A 82 -7.93 3.26 -14.96
C ARG A 82 -8.91 2.12 -14.70
N ASP A 83 -9.39 2.02 -13.46
CA ASP A 83 -10.30 0.97 -13.03
C ASP A 83 -11.78 1.35 -13.26
N GLY A 84 -12.06 2.49 -13.92
CA GLY A 84 -13.41 2.95 -14.26
C GLY A 84 -14.22 3.47 -13.08
N LEU A 85 -13.55 3.98 -12.04
CA LEU A 85 -14.14 4.51 -10.82
C LEU A 85 -14.11 6.04 -10.79
N ASP A 86 -14.97 6.63 -9.98
CA ASP A 86 -14.95 8.06 -9.70
C ASP A 86 -13.65 8.51 -8.99
N THR A 87 -13.36 9.80 -9.06
CA THR A 87 -12.17 10.42 -8.46
C THR A 87 -12.49 11.40 -7.34
N ASP A 88 -13.71 11.34 -6.80
CA ASP A 88 -14.09 12.10 -5.62
C ASP A 88 -13.28 11.62 -4.39
N ASP A 89 -13.26 12.47 -3.36
CA ASP A 89 -12.43 12.26 -2.17
C ASP A 89 -12.82 10.96 -1.41
N GLU A 90 -14.09 10.54 -1.42
CA GLU A 90 -14.55 9.32 -0.75
C GLU A 90 -14.10 8.06 -1.50
N THR A 91 -14.26 8.05 -2.82
CA THR A 91 -13.80 6.94 -3.68
C THR A 91 -12.30 6.77 -3.58
N VAL A 92 -11.52 7.86 -3.65
CA VAL A 92 -10.06 7.84 -3.52
C VAL A 92 -9.62 7.32 -2.15
N SER A 93 -10.28 7.76 -1.07
CA SER A 93 -9.99 7.27 0.29
C SER A 93 -10.28 5.78 0.45
N THR A 94 -11.40 5.32 -0.11
CA THR A 94 -11.79 3.90 -0.11
C THR A 94 -10.78 3.06 -0.89
N GLN A 95 -10.42 3.48 -2.11
CA GLN A 95 -9.45 2.76 -2.94
C GLN A 95 -8.07 2.74 -2.31
N PHE A 96 -7.63 3.83 -1.69
CA PHE A 96 -6.40 3.84 -0.89
C PHE A 96 -6.40 2.74 0.17
N ARG A 97 -7.46 2.64 0.97
CA ARG A 97 -7.56 1.62 2.03
C ARG A 97 -7.51 0.20 1.45
N LEU A 98 -8.27 -0.06 0.39
CA LEU A 98 -8.29 -1.36 -0.28
C LEU A 98 -6.90 -1.74 -0.81
N HIS A 99 -6.25 -0.82 -1.51
CA HIS A 99 -4.92 -1.04 -2.06
C HIS A 99 -3.88 -1.27 -0.96
N LEU A 100 -3.87 -0.43 0.07
CA LEU A 100 -2.92 -0.55 1.18
C LEU A 100 -3.02 -1.91 1.85
N HIS A 101 -4.23 -2.35 2.20
CA HIS A 101 -4.43 -3.63 2.89
C HIS A 101 -4.12 -4.84 2.01
N ARG A 102 -4.49 -4.80 0.73
CA ARG A 102 -4.09 -5.84 -0.23
C ARG A 102 -2.56 -5.94 -0.34
N GLY A 103 -1.90 -4.80 -0.46
CA GLY A 103 -0.44 -4.71 -0.53
C GLY A 103 0.24 -5.29 0.70
N ILE A 104 -0.24 -4.94 1.91
CA ILE A 104 0.28 -5.51 3.16
C ILE A 104 0.09 -7.03 3.16
N GLY A 105 -1.06 -7.51 2.69
CA GLY A 105 -1.34 -8.93 2.50
C GLY A 105 -0.29 -9.61 1.63
N TYR A 106 -0.05 -9.11 0.43
CA TYR A 106 0.94 -9.66 -0.50
C TYR A 106 2.33 -9.73 0.12
N LEU A 107 2.80 -8.61 0.68
CA LEU A 107 4.12 -8.54 1.29
C LEU A 107 4.27 -9.54 2.44
N ALA A 108 3.25 -9.68 3.28
CA ALA A 108 3.29 -10.58 4.42
C ALA A 108 3.22 -12.07 4.05
N THR A 109 2.65 -12.41 2.89
CA THR A 109 2.55 -13.79 2.39
C THR A 109 3.71 -14.22 1.51
N ASP A 110 4.45 -13.27 0.92
CA ASP A 110 5.55 -13.59 0.03
C ASP A 110 6.73 -14.18 0.81
N ARG A 111 6.97 -15.48 0.61
CA ARG A 111 8.05 -16.23 1.26
C ARG A 111 9.43 -15.80 0.80
N ASN A 112 9.54 -15.08 -0.32
CA ASN A 112 10.79 -14.54 -0.83
C ASN A 112 11.17 -13.25 -0.11
N ILE A 113 10.21 -12.53 0.49
CA ILE A 113 10.47 -11.31 1.26
C ILE A 113 10.95 -11.68 2.66
N ARG A 114 12.25 -11.97 2.75
CA ARG A 114 12.95 -12.28 4.02
C ARG A 114 14.01 -11.26 4.39
N SER A 115 14.24 -10.27 3.53
CA SER A 115 15.21 -9.19 3.74
C SER A 115 14.86 -7.98 2.88
N ILE A 116 15.46 -6.83 3.20
CA ILE A 116 15.32 -5.63 2.37
C ILE A 116 15.82 -5.83 0.92
N ALA A 117 16.84 -6.66 0.71
CA ALA A 117 17.37 -6.97 -0.61
C ALA A 117 16.36 -7.75 -1.47
N SER A 118 15.71 -8.77 -0.89
CA SER A 118 14.64 -9.51 -1.57
C SER A 118 13.44 -8.62 -1.90
N PHE A 119 13.15 -7.63 -1.05
CA PHE A 119 12.11 -6.65 -1.28
C PHE A 119 12.42 -5.76 -2.48
N ALA A 120 13.64 -5.24 -2.56
CA ALA A 120 14.07 -4.38 -3.66
C ALA A 120 14.07 -5.11 -5.01
N ALA A 121 14.37 -6.41 -5.02
CA ALA A 121 14.35 -7.23 -6.24
C ALA A 121 12.96 -7.31 -6.87
N ILE A 122 11.88 -7.32 -6.07
CA ILE A 122 10.49 -7.35 -6.59
C ILE A 122 10.19 -6.10 -7.43
N ALA A 123 10.75 -4.94 -7.05
CA ALA A 123 10.59 -3.70 -7.82
C ALA A 123 11.39 -3.69 -9.13
N GLY A 124 12.47 -4.47 -9.23
CA GLY A 124 13.36 -4.52 -10.40
C GLY A 124 12.93 -5.50 -11.49
N VAL A 125 12.15 -6.54 -11.17
CA VAL A 125 11.82 -7.62 -12.12
C VAL A 125 10.75 -7.22 -13.14
N GLN A 126 9.91 -6.22 -12.85
CA GLN A 126 8.87 -5.75 -13.80
C GLN A 126 9.42 -4.97 -15.00
N GLN A 127 10.68 -4.51 -14.99
CA GLN A 127 11.27 -3.83 -16.15
C GLN A 127 11.79 -4.79 -17.24
N ALA A 128 11.94 -6.09 -16.96
CA ALA A 128 12.53 -7.04 -17.91
C ALA A 128 11.53 -7.80 -18.78
N THR A 129 10.22 -7.72 -18.50
CA THR A 129 9.19 -8.56 -19.17
C THR A 129 8.21 -7.79 -20.04
N GLY A 130 8.37 -6.47 -20.19
CA GLY A 130 7.51 -5.61 -21.02
C GLY A 130 8.10 -5.22 -22.38
N ALA A 131 9.23 -5.80 -22.79
CA ALA A 131 9.85 -5.56 -24.09
C ALA A 131 9.88 -6.85 -24.91
N ALA A 132 8.72 -7.21 -25.47
CA ALA A 132 8.58 -8.14 -26.59
C ALA A 132 7.32 -7.79 -27.37
#